data_AF-A0A7S3I1J2-F1
#
_entry.id   AF-A0A7S3I1J2-F1
#
_cell.length_a   1.000
_cell.length_b   1.000
_cell.length_c   1.000
_cell.angle_alpha   90.00
_cell.angle_beta   90.00
_cell.angle_gamma   90.00
#
_symmetry.space_group_name_H-M   'P 1'
#
loop_
_entity.id
_entity.type
_entity.pdbx_description
1 polymer ?
#
loop_
_entity_poly.entity_id
_entity_poly.type
_entity_poly.pdbx_seq_one_letter_code
_entity_poly.pdbx_strand_id
1 'polypeptide(L)'
;MEKQQAELQAFLAQNALTTVLGRSAPELRKLPLWGVSNIADKDINFSWPNAEDAHLIAPIESIRFWFKDTNTVCMRGVQFFHTNQMISPMFSTGDLTQIYIGVDGEVIKQTRQVQACCRETQRDSIKSIAFFDKNGAQLFDMNHYRREIGVPLPIAKLEPSEEIIGGYGVSNRQKFITSFGLIVLKRPH
;
A
#
# COMPACT_ATOMS: atom_id res chain seq x y z
N MET A 1 21.50 6.65 -35.61
CA MET A 1 21.99 5.46 -34.89
C MET A 1 22.93 5.82 -33.76
N GLU A 2 23.91 6.72 -33.96
CA GLU A 2 24.92 7.07 -32.94
C GLU A 2 24.34 7.64 -31.63
N LYS A 3 23.23 8.38 -31.70
CA LYS A 3 22.58 8.99 -30.52
C LYS A 3 21.97 7.97 -29.55
N GLN A 4 21.36 6.90 -30.08
CA GLN A 4 20.78 5.81 -29.27
C GLN A 4 21.87 4.95 -28.60
N GLN A 5 23.01 4.77 -29.27
CA GLN A 5 24.16 4.09 -28.66
C GLN A 5 24.77 4.89 -27.51
N ALA A 6 24.85 6.22 -27.65
CA ALA A 6 25.34 7.09 -26.58
C ALA A 6 24.40 7.11 -25.36
N GLU A 7 23.08 7.14 -25.57
CA GLU A 7 22.07 7.09 -24.50
C GLU A 7 22.07 5.73 -23.78
N LEU A 8 22.22 4.63 -24.52
CA LEU A 8 22.35 3.29 -23.94
C LEU A 8 23.64 3.14 -23.13
N GLN A 9 24.76 3.67 -23.64
CA GLN A 9 26.05 3.67 -22.94
C GLN A 9 26.01 4.52 -21.67
N ALA A 10 25.34 5.68 -21.69
CA ALA A 10 25.15 6.52 -20.52
C ALA A 10 24.29 5.83 -19.46
N PHE A 11 23.18 5.18 -19.87
CA PHE A 11 22.31 4.42 -18.97
C PHE A 11 23.05 3.23 -18.31
N LEU A 12 23.83 2.50 -19.10
CA LEU A 12 24.64 1.38 -18.60
C LEU A 12 25.75 1.87 -17.66
N ALA A 13 26.39 3.01 -17.94
CA ALA A 13 27.40 3.61 -17.08
C ALA A 13 26.81 4.10 -15.75
N GLN A 14 25.59 4.66 -15.76
CA GLN A 14 24.89 5.10 -14.55
C GLN A 14 24.50 3.91 -13.65
N ASN A 15 24.03 2.81 -14.25
CA ASN A 15 23.73 1.57 -13.53
C ASN A 15 25.00 0.88 -12.99
N ALA A 16 26.10 0.90 -13.76
CA ALA A 16 27.39 0.39 -13.31
C ALA A 16 27.95 1.20 -12.12
N LEU A 17 27.84 2.53 -12.15
CA LEU A 17 28.24 3.40 -11.04
C LEU A 17 27.44 3.14 -9.76
N THR A 18 26.15 2.85 -9.88
CA THR A 18 25.29 2.46 -8.75
C THR A 18 25.72 1.13 -8.14
N THR A 19 26.23 0.21 -8.96
CA THR A 19 26.72 -1.11 -8.54
C THR A 19 28.09 -1.05 -7.85
N VAL A 20 28.96 -0.10 -8.23
CA VAL A 20 30.32 0.04 -7.68
C VAL A 20 30.36 0.74 -6.31
N LEU A 21 29.28 1.45 -5.91
CA LEU A 21 29.19 2.12 -4.61
C LEU A 21 28.65 1.25 -3.45
N GLY A 22 28.40 -0.05 -3.68
CA GLY A 22 27.97 -0.98 -2.62
C GLY A 22 26.61 -0.68 -1.99
N ARG A 23 25.87 0.31 -2.50
CA ARG A 23 24.50 0.61 -2.07
C ARG A 23 23.56 -0.24 -2.90
N SER A 24 22.96 -1.25 -2.29
CA SER A 24 21.87 -2.02 -2.89
C SER A 24 20.79 -1.05 -3.39
N ALA A 25 20.34 -1.20 -4.64
CA ALA A 25 19.24 -0.40 -5.16
C ALA A 25 18.01 -0.54 -4.22
N PRO A 26 17.20 0.52 -4.05
CA PRO A 26 15.97 0.43 -3.29
C PRO A 26 15.11 -0.72 -3.80
N GLU A 27 14.73 -1.62 -2.90
CA GLU A 27 13.91 -2.79 -3.24
C GLU A 27 12.45 -2.52 -2.89
N LEU A 28 11.58 -2.67 -3.88
CA LEU A 28 10.14 -2.53 -3.72
C LEU A 28 9.47 -3.89 -3.62
N ARG A 29 8.55 -3.99 -2.66
CA ARG A 29 7.76 -5.21 -2.47
C ARG A 29 6.29 -4.89 -2.31
N LYS A 30 5.46 -5.71 -2.98
CA LYS A 30 4.01 -5.70 -2.81
C LYS A 30 3.62 -6.58 -1.64
N LEU A 31 2.91 -6.01 -0.67
CA LEU A 31 2.41 -6.69 0.52
C LEU A 31 0.88 -6.83 0.43
N PRO A 32 0.36 -7.96 -0.10
CA PRO A 32 -1.09 -8.16 -0.23
C PRO A 32 -1.74 -8.24 1.16
N LEU A 33 -2.88 -7.54 1.33
CA LEU A 33 -3.63 -7.53 2.60
C LEU A 33 -4.93 -8.33 2.50
N TRP A 34 -5.74 -8.13 1.45
CA TRP A 34 -6.94 -8.95 1.21
C TRP A 34 -7.23 -9.13 -0.27
N GLY A 35 -8.19 -10.01 -0.56
CA GLY A 35 -8.59 -10.37 -1.90
C GLY A 35 -7.61 -11.37 -2.52
N VAL A 36 -7.27 -11.19 -3.78
CA VAL A 36 -6.34 -12.07 -4.48
C VAL A 36 -4.91 -11.74 -4.04
N SER A 37 -4.18 -12.74 -3.55
CA SER A 37 -2.81 -12.56 -3.02
C SER A 37 -1.74 -12.42 -4.11
N ASN A 38 -1.98 -12.99 -5.29
CA ASN A 38 -1.06 -12.92 -6.42
C ASN A 38 -1.77 -12.30 -7.63
N ILE A 39 -1.83 -10.97 -7.65
CA ILE A 39 -2.45 -10.20 -8.73
C ILE A 39 -1.37 -9.92 -9.77
N ALA A 40 -1.58 -10.36 -11.01
CA ALA A 40 -0.67 -10.00 -12.09
C ALA A 40 -0.71 -8.48 -12.33
N ASP A 41 0.42 -7.87 -12.66
CA ASP A 41 0.51 -6.40 -12.80
C ASP A 41 -0.51 -5.81 -13.78
N LYS A 42 -0.84 -6.54 -14.84
CA LYS A 42 -1.87 -6.16 -15.83
C LYS A 42 -3.29 -6.05 -15.26
N ASP A 43 -3.57 -6.72 -14.15
CA ASP A 43 -4.90 -6.80 -13.53
C ASP A 43 -5.06 -5.77 -12.40
N ILE A 44 -3.99 -5.04 -12.05
CA ILE A 44 -3.99 -3.99 -11.04
C ILE A 44 -4.64 -2.73 -11.63
N ASN A 45 -5.75 -2.28 -11.03
CA ASN A 45 -6.42 -1.05 -11.47
C ASN A 45 -5.73 0.22 -10.97
N PHE A 46 -5.02 0.13 -9.84
CA PHE A 46 -4.23 1.23 -9.33
C PHE A 46 -3.00 0.75 -8.57
N SER A 47 -1.91 1.48 -8.71
CA SER A 47 -0.66 1.26 -7.98
C SER A 47 0.08 2.58 -7.88
N TRP A 48 0.50 2.94 -6.68
CA TRP A 48 1.38 4.09 -6.49
C TRP A 48 2.19 3.96 -5.19
N PRO A 49 3.48 4.34 -5.21
CA PRO A 49 4.23 4.84 -6.37
C PRO A 49 4.56 3.74 -7.39
N ASN A 50 5.07 4.13 -8.56
CA ASN A 50 5.67 3.19 -9.52
C ASN A 50 7.09 2.80 -9.06
N ALA A 51 7.72 1.86 -9.76
CA ALA A 51 9.05 1.37 -9.36
C ALA A 51 10.16 2.42 -9.51
N GLU A 52 10.05 3.26 -10.53
CA GLU A 52 11.06 4.26 -10.90
C GLU A 52 11.10 5.40 -9.88
N ASP A 53 9.95 5.84 -9.38
CA ASP A 53 9.82 7.01 -8.51
C ASP A 53 9.93 6.69 -7.02
N ALA A 54 9.87 5.41 -6.63
CA ALA A 54 9.76 5.02 -5.22
C ALA A 54 10.88 5.55 -4.32
N HIS A 55 12.10 5.69 -4.86
CA HIS A 55 13.25 6.20 -4.11
C HIS A 55 13.12 7.70 -3.76
N LEU A 56 12.27 8.44 -4.48
CA LEU A 56 12.00 9.87 -4.29
C LEU A 56 10.84 10.13 -3.31
N ILE A 57 10.09 9.08 -2.95
CA ILE A 57 8.91 9.21 -2.09
C ILE A 57 9.36 9.43 -0.65
N ALA A 58 8.83 10.47 -0.01
CA ALA A 58 9.10 10.74 1.40
C ALA A 58 8.31 9.77 2.30
N PRO A 59 8.66 9.66 3.59
CA PRO A 59 7.87 8.87 4.53
C PRO A 59 6.39 9.28 4.58
N ILE A 60 5.50 8.32 4.82
CA ILE A 60 4.06 8.59 4.97
C ILE A 60 3.81 9.38 6.27
N GLU A 61 3.02 10.43 6.16
CA GLU A 61 2.46 11.22 7.25
C GLU A 61 1.07 10.71 7.65
N SER A 62 0.24 10.27 6.70
CA SER A 62 -1.03 9.59 6.99
C SER A 62 -1.55 8.78 5.82
N ILE A 63 -2.38 7.77 6.13
CA ILE A 63 -3.19 7.04 5.15
C ILE A 63 -4.65 7.32 5.42
N ARG A 64 -5.42 7.60 4.37
CA ARG A 64 -6.86 7.81 4.47
C ARG A 64 -7.59 6.72 3.72
N PHE A 65 -8.58 6.13 4.37
CA PHE A 65 -9.44 5.10 3.82
C PHE A 65 -10.89 5.59 3.81
N TRP A 66 -11.59 5.36 2.71
CA TRP A 66 -12.99 5.75 2.53
C TRP A 66 -13.90 4.54 2.37
N PHE A 67 -15.06 4.63 3.00
CA PHE A 67 -16.11 3.62 2.95
C PHE A 67 -17.40 4.27 2.47
N LYS A 68 -18.28 3.44 1.89
CA LYS A 68 -19.56 3.91 1.37
C LYS A 68 -20.46 4.45 2.49
N ASP A 69 -20.65 3.70 3.57
CA ASP A 69 -21.52 4.07 4.70
C ASP A 69 -21.21 3.24 5.97
N THR A 70 -21.96 3.48 7.05
CA THR A 70 -21.79 2.79 8.37
C THR A 70 -22.27 1.35 8.38
N ASN A 71 -22.84 0.85 7.28
CA ASN A 71 -23.44 -0.47 7.21
C ASN A 71 -22.81 -1.38 6.15
N THR A 72 -21.80 -0.90 5.42
CA THR A 72 -21.18 -1.63 4.30
C THR A 72 -19.69 -1.80 4.49
N VAL A 73 -19.22 -3.04 4.45
CA VAL A 73 -17.80 -3.45 4.59
C VAL A 73 -17.01 -3.30 3.27
N CYS A 74 -17.26 -2.23 2.52
CA CYS A 74 -16.66 -2.04 1.22
C CYS A 74 -15.83 -0.76 1.18
N MET A 75 -14.51 -0.92 1.09
CA MET A 75 -13.61 0.20 0.82
C MET A 75 -13.87 0.75 -0.58
N ARG A 76 -14.01 2.06 -0.67
CA ARG A 76 -14.27 2.82 -1.90
C ARG A 76 -13.10 3.70 -2.30
N GLY A 77 -12.17 3.95 -1.39
CA GLY A 77 -10.97 4.67 -1.76
C GLY A 77 -9.88 4.64 -0.72
N VAL A 78 -8.69 5.01 -1.18
CA VAL A 78 -7.48 5.13 -0.38
C VAL A 78 -6.58 6.23 -0.92
N GLN A 79 -5.90 6.95 -0.03
CA GLN A 79 -4.95 7.99 -0.37
C GLN A 79 -3.87 8.09 0.71
N PHE A 80 -2.64 8.29 0.25
CA PHE A 80 -1.42 8.41 1.02
C PHE A 80 -0.94 9.86 1.00
N PHE A 81 -0.59 10.38 2.18
CA PHE A 81 -0.04 11.73 2.40
C PHE A 81 1.36 11.57 2.96
N HIS A 82 2.32 12.33 2.46
CA HIS A 82 3.73 12.22 2.80
C HIS A 82 4.26 13.50 3.43
N THR A 83 5.31 13.38 4.24
CA THR A 83 5.85 14.46 5.08
C THR A 83 6.39 15.67 4.32
N ASN A 84 6.67 15.55 3.01
CA ASN A 84 7.11 16.64 2.14
C ASN A 84 5.97 17.27 1.33
N GLN A 85 4.74 17.19 1.82
CA GLN A 85 3.51 17.64 1.13
C GLN A 85 3.23 16.89 -0.18
N MET A 86 3.96 15.80 -0.47
CA MET A 86 3.62 14.92 -1.56
C MET A 86 2.35 14.15 -1.19
N ILE A 87 1.40 14.12 -2.11
CA ILE A 87 0.13 13.42 -1.93
C ILE A 87 -0.02 12.48 -3.12
N SER A 88 -0.27 11.20 -2.83
CA SER A 88 -0.63 10.23 -3.87
C SER A 88 -1.94 10.63 -4.58
N PRO A 89 -2.15 10.19 -5.83
CA PRO A 89 -3.47 10.23 -6.43
C PRO A 89 -4.49 9.57 -5.50
N MET A 90 -5.67 10.17 -5.37
CA MET A 90 -6.77 9.51 -4.66
C MET A 90 -7.27 8.34 -5.51
N PHE A 91 -7.10 7.12 -5.01
CA PHE A 91 -7.67 5.94 -5.64
C PHE A 91 -9.10 5.81 -5.14
N SER A 92 -10.07 6.01 -6.03
CA SER A 92 -11.47 5.97 -5.67
C SER A 92 -12.31 5.25 -6.70
N THR A 93 -13.39 4.64 -6.21
CA THR A 93 -14.28 3.83 -7.03
C THR A 93 -15.73 4.15 -6.64
N GLY A 94 -16.50 4.71 -7.57
CA GLY A 94 -17.91 5.02 -7.36
C GLY A 94 -18.12 6.26 -6.47
N ASP A 95 -19.27 6.32 -5.80
CA ASP A 95 -19.60 7.44 -4.92
C ASP A 95 -18.70 7.43 -3.69
N LEU A 96 -17.88 8.46 -3.61
CA LEU A 96 -17.08 8.78 -2.46
C LEU A 96 -17.99 9.38 -1.39
N THR A 97 -18.16 8.64 -0.30
CA THR A 97 -18.41 9.10 1.08
C THR A 97 -19.79 8.92 1.72
N GLN A 98 -19.72 8.34 2.94
CA GLN A 98 -20.18 8.94 4.20
C GLN A 98 -19.14 8.82 5.35
N ILE A 99 -18.11 7.96 5.23
CA ILE A 99 -17.14 7.69 6.32
C ILE A 99 -15.70 7.71 5.81
N TYR A 100 -14.84 8.33 6.61
CA TYR A 100 -13.40 8.36 6.43
C TYR A 100 -12.71 7.89 7.73
N ILE A 101 -11.67 7.05 7.60
CA ILE A 101 -10.77 6.69 8.69
C ILE A 101 -9.33 7.01 8.28
N GLY A 102 -8.64 7.77 9.12
CA GLY A 102 -7.21 8.09 8.97
C GLY A 102 -6.33 7.21 9.85
N VAL A 103 -5.15 6.85 9.35
CA VAL A 103 -4.07 6.22 10.11
C VAL A 103 -2.89 7.19 10.13
N ASP A 104 -2.44 7.55 11.33
CA ASP A 104 -1.38 8.54 11.51
C ASP A 104 0.02 7.98 11.22
N GLY A 105 0.92 8.86 10.79
CA GLY A 105 2.31 8.53 10.44
C GLY A 105 3.09 7.87 11.57
N GLU A 106 2.81 8.24 12.83
CA GLU A 106 3.45 7.61 14.00
C GLU A 106 3.05 6.14 14.17
N VAL A 107 1.79 5.79 13.89
CA VAL A 107 1.34 4.39 13.84
C VAL A 107 2.06 3.65 12.72
N ILE A 108 2.13 4.28 11.54
CA ILE A 108 2.72 3.66 10.33
C ILE A 108 4.21 3.40 10.52
N LYS A 109 4.97 4.34 11.09
CA LYS A 109 6.41 4.17 11.38
C LYS A 109 6.70 3.02 12.34
N GLN A 110 5.84 2.83 13.34
CA GLN A 110 5.98 1.77 14.35
C GLN A 110 5.44 0.41 13.87
N THR A 111 4.65 0.39 12.80
CA THR A 111 4.05 -0.83 12.25
C THR A 111 5.11 -1.80 11.76
N ARG A 112 5.00 -3.06 12.15
CA ARG A 112 5.76 -4.18 11.58
C ARG A 112 4.89 -5.33 11.11
N GLN A 113 3.62 -5.32 11.48
CA GLN A 113 2.66 -6.31 11.01
C GLN A 113 1.33 -5.61 10.71
N VAL A 114 0.66 -6.08 9.66
CA VAL A 114 -0.66 -5.60 9.27
C VAL A 114 -1.57 -6.82 9.10
N GLN A 115 -2.78 -6.74 9.61
CA GLN A 115 -3.77 -7.81 9.43
C GLN A 115 -5.08 -7.22 8.96
N ALA A 116 -5.56 -7.73 7.83
CA ALA A 116 -6.89 -7.43 7.34
C ALA A 116 -7.93 -8.42 7.92
N CYS A 117 -9.17 -7.96 8.03
CA CYS A 117 -10.30 -8.76 8.43
C CYS A 117 -11.39 -8.62 7.37
N CYS A 118 -11.81 -9.72 6.74
CA CYS A 118 -12.87 -9.70 5.74
C CYS A 118 -14.20 -10.17 6.31
N ARG A 119 -15.27 -9.98 5.55
CA ARG A 119 -16.55 -10.63 5.87
C ARG A 119 -16.44 -12.14 5.65
N GLU A 120 -17.09 -12.94 6.52
CA GLU A 120 -17.05 -14.40 6.43
C GLU A 120 -17.60 -14.91 5.09
N THR A 121 -18.69 -14.32 4.63
CA THR A 121 -19.38 -14.70 3.38
C THR A 121 -18.79 -14.04 2.13
N GLN A 122 -17.91 -13.04 2.28
CA GLN A 122 -17.41 -12.20 1.19
C GLN A 122 -15.94 -11.81 1.46
N ARG A 123 -15.00 -12.66 1.02
CA ARG A 123 -13.55 -12.45 1.25
C ARG A 123 -12.96 -11.25 0.49
N ASP A 124 -13.68 -10.74 -0.50
CA ASP A 124 -13.35 -9.53 -1.26
C ASP A 124 -13.88 -8.24 -0.59
N SER A 125 -14.59 -8.36 0.53
CA SER A 125 -15.14 -7.24 1.29
C SER A 125 -14.38 -7.04 2.60
N ILE A 126 -13.66 -5.92 2.70
CA ILE A 126 -12.82 -5.57 3.84
C ILE A 126 -13.62 -4.91 4.96
N LYS A 127 -13.56 -5.52 6.15
CA LYS A 127 -14.21 -5.00 7.35
C LYS A 127 -13.26 -4.14 8.17
N SER A 128 -12.04 -4.61 8.38
CA SER A 128 -11.04 -3.85 9.12
C SER A 128 -9.61 -4.13 8.71
N ILE A 129 -8.72 -3.19 9.05
CA ILE A 129 -7.27 -3.33 8.91
C ILE A 129 -6.65 -2.91 10.24
N ALA A 130 -5.95 -3.84 10.88
CA ALA A 130 -5.24 -3.60 12.12
C ALA A 130 -3.73 -3.51 11.87
N PHE A 131 -3.08 -2.59 12.58
CA PHE A 131 -1.65 -2.31 12.53
C PHE A 131 -1.02 -2.71 13.86
N PHE A 132 0.09 -3.44 13.82
CA PHE A 132 0.75 -3.97 15.00
C PHE A 132 2.24 -3.62 15.00
N ASP A 133 2.79 -3.46 16.19
CA ASP A 133 4.22 -3.23 16.39
C ASP A 133 5.05 -4.52 16.17
N LYS A 134 6.37 -4.42 16.42
CA LYS A 134 7.30 -5.55 16.33
C LYS A 134 7.01 -6.70 17.31
N ASN A 135 6.33 -6.41 18.42
CA ASN A 135 5.98 -7.37 19.47
C ASN A 135 4.59 -7.99 19.27
N GLY A 136 3.86 -7.55 18.23
CA GLY A 136 2.47 -7.97 17.99
C GLY A 136 1.43 -7.20 18.82
N ALA A 137 1.83 -6.12 19.49
CA ALA A 137 0.88 -5.22 20.15
C ALA A 137 0.14 -4.39 19.10
N GLN A 138 -1.19 -4.34 19.20
CA GLN A 138 -2.01 -3.56 18.28
C GLN A 138 -1.82 -2.06 18.53
N LEU A 139 -1.36 -1.35 17.50
CA LEU A 139 -1.19 0.10 17.51
C LEU A 139 -2.47 0.82 17.08
N PHE A 140 -3.19 0.25 16.11
CA PHE A 140 -4.39 0.85 15.53
C PHE A 140 -5.31 -0.22 14.91
N ASP A 141 -6.62 0.02 14.92
CA ASP A 141 -7.61 -0.80 14.21
C ASP A 141 -8.56 0.11 13.42
N MET A 142 -8.44 0.07 12.10
CA MET A 142 -9.35 0.71 11.18
C MET A 142 -10.60 -0.16 11.03
N ASN A 143 -11.63 0.08 11.85
CA ASN A 143 -12.87 -0.71 11.82
C ASN A 143 -14.11 0.19 11.90
N HIS A 144 -14.73 0.47 10.76
CA HIS A 144 -15.95 1.29 10.69
C HIS A 144 -17.23 0.47 10.93
N TYR A 145 -17.19 -0.86 10.85
CA TYR A 145 -18.37 -1.73 10.95
C TYR A 145 -18.22 -2.79 12.06
N ARG A 146 -18.53 -2.39 13.30
CA ARG A 146 -18.37 -3.25 14.50
C ARG A 146 -19.48 -4.26 14.76
N ARG A 147 -20.56 -4.28 13.97
CA ARG A 147 -21.76 -5.10 14.24
C ARG A 147 -21.59 -6.58 13.91
N GLU A 148 -20.73 -6.92 12.96
CA GLU A 148 -20.48 -8.29 12.52
C GLU A 148 -19.12 -8.76 13.07
N ILE A 149 -18.90 -10.07 13.27
CA ILE A 149 -17.56 -10.62 13.54
C ILE A 149 -16.94 -10.96 12.17
N GLY A 150 -15.74 -10.45 11.90
CA GLY A 150 -15.08 -10.71 10.62
C GLY A 150 -14.10 -11.89 10.73
N VAL A 151 -13.65 -12.40 9.59
CA VAL A 151 -12.64 -13.46 9.52
C VAL A 151 -11.27 -12.81 9.36
N PRO A 152 -10.34 -13.01 10.32
CA PRO A 152 -8.98 -12.50 10.18
C PRO A 152 -8.26 -13.21 9.03
N LEU A 153 -7.57 -12.43 8.21
CA LEU A 153 -6.70 -12.91 7.14
C LEU A 153 -5.28 -13.15 7.66
N PRO A 154 -4.41 -13.85 6.91
CA PRO A 154 -3.02 -14.04 7.30
C PRO A 154 -2.31 -12.71 7.60
N ILE A 155 -1.45 -12.71 8.61
CA ILE A 155 -0.68 -11.53 9.01
C ILE A 155 0.39 -11.23 7.96
N ALA A 156 0.36 -10.01 7.44
CA ALA A 156 1.35 -9.46 6.54
C ALA A 156 2.48 -8.81 7.34
N LYS A 157 3.72 -9.27 7.16
CA LYS A 157 4.90 -8.80 7.91
C LYS A 157 5.78 -7.86 7.09
N LEU A 158 6.33 -6.86 7.77
CA LEU A 158 7.35 -5.96 7.25
C LEU A 158 8.71 -6.37 7.83
N GLU A 159 9.75 -6.36 6.99
CA GLU A 159 11.13 -6.48 7.44
C GLU A 159 11.54 -5.24 8.25
N PRO A 160 12.54 -5.34 9.14
CA PRO A 160 12.96 -4.22 9.98
C PRO A 160 13.35 -2.94 9.22
N SER A 161 13.85 -3.08 7.98
CA SER A 161 14.32 -2.00 7.10
C SER A 161 13.26 -1.55 6.08
N GLU A 162 12.08 -2.16 6.09
CA GLU A 162 10.99 -1.79 5.20
C GLU A 162 10.11 -0.70 5.79
N GLU A 163 9.66 0.19 4.93
CA GLU A 163 8.69 1.23 5.24
C GLU A 163 7.52 1.18 4.26
N ILE A 164 6.31 1.48 4.74
CA ILE A 164 5.13 1.62 3.88
C ILE A 164 5.27 2.94 3.11
N ILE A 165 5.15 2.88 1.79
CA ILE A 165 5.27 4.07 0.92
C ILE A 165 4.06 4.28 0.01
N GLY A 166 3.11 3.35 -0.03
CA GLY A 166 1.95 3.45 -0.90
C GLY A 166 1.11 2.20 -0.90
N GLY A 167 0.36 1.99 -1.98
CA GLY A 167 -0.55 0.88 -2.11
C GLY A 167 -0.94 0.57 -3.54
N TYR A 168 -1.54 -0.59 -3.71
CA TYR A 168 -2.07 -1.07 -4.98
C TYR A 168 -3.36 -1.84 -4.75
N GLY A 169 -4.16 -1.98 -5.80
CA GLY A 169 -5.37 -2.76 -5.68
C GLY A 169 -6.13 -2.98 -6.98
N VAL A 170 -7.18 -3.77 -6.84
CA VAL A 170 -8.10 -4.16 -7.89
C VAL A 170 -9.49 -3.73 -7.47
N SER A 171 -10.26 -3.30 -8.46
CA SER A 171 -11.65 -2.95 -8.34
C SER A 171 -12.50 -3.78 -9.28
N ASN A 172 -13.76 -3.99 -8.91
CA ASN A 172 -14.70 -4.73 -9.74
C ASN A 172 -15.66 -3.80 -10.50
N ARG A 173 -16.54 -4.40 -11.32
CA ARG A 173 -17.57 -3.68 -12.09
C ARG A 173 -18.57 -2.91 -11.21
N GLN A 174 -18.73 -3.30 -9.95
CA GLN A 174 -19.54 -2.60 -8.95
C GLN A 174 -18.79 -1.45 -8.26
N LYS A 175 -17.59 -1.13 -8.76
CA LYS A 175 -16.71 -0.08 -8.27
C LYS A 175 -16.33 -0.28 -6.80
N PHE A 176 -16.17 -1.51 -6.33
CA PHE A 176 -15.60 -1.81 -5.01
C PHE A 176 -14.12 -2.13 -5.13
N ILE A 177 -13.31 -1.77 -4.13
CA ILE A 177 -11.93 -2.29 -4.04
C ILE A 177 -11.99 -3.71 -3.47
N THR A 178 -11.86 -4.70 -4.35
CA THR A 178 -11.99 -6.12 -4.03
C THR A 178 -10.68 -6.78 -3.62
N SER A 179 -9.56 -6.12 -3.88
CA SER A 179 -8.24 -6.55 -3.44
C SER A 179 -7.36 -5.34 -3.24
N PHE A 180 -6.52 -5.38 -2.21
CA PHE A 180 -5.61 -4.30 -1.87
C PHE A 180 -4.37 -4.85 -1.18
N GLY A 181 -3.27 -4.19 -1.43
CA GLY A 181 -2.02 -4.38 -0.70
C GLY A 181 -1.27 -3.08 -0.52
N LEU A 182 -0.33 -3.11 0.41
CA LEU A 182 0.61 -2.04 0.64
C LEU A 182 1.82 -2.21 -0.28
N ILE A 183 2.44 -1.10 -0.63
CA ILE A 183 3.76 -1.09 -1.26
C ILE A 183 4.75 -0.70 -0.17
N VAL A 184 5.76 -1.54 0.02
CA VAL A 184 6.84 -1.29 0.97
C VAL A 184 8.18 -1.12 0.27
N LEU A 185 9.02 -0.27 0.83
CA LEU A 185 10.35 0.08 0.33
C LEU A 185 11.41 -0.30 1.34
N LYS A 186 12.44 -0.99 0.88
CA LYS A 186 13.69 -1.17 1.61
C LYS A 186 14.68 -0.10 1.17
N ARG A 187 14.94 0.89 2.03
CA ARG A 187 15.92 1.94 1.72
C ARG A 187 17.35 1.39 1.87
N PRO A 188 18.29 1.73 0.97
CA PRO A 188 19.70 1.45 1.17
C PRO A 188 20.19 2.15 2.45
N HIS A 189 20.94 1.42 3.27
CA HIS A 189 21.66 1.97 4.43
C HIS A 189 22.98 2.64 4.01
#